data_AF-A0A1B7W2R3-F1
#
_entry.id   AF-A0A1B7W2R3-F1
#
_cell.length_a   1.000
_cell.length_b   1.000
_cell.length_c   1.000
_cell.angle_alpha   90.00
_cell.angle_beta   90.00
_cell.angle_gamma   90.00
#
_symmetry.space_group_name_H-M   'P 1'
#
loop_
_entity.id
_entity.type
_entity.pdbx_description
1 polymer ?
#
loop_
_entity_poly.entity_id
_entity_poly.type
_entity_poly.pdbx_seq_one_letter_code
_entity_poly.pdbx_strand_id
1 'polypeptide(L)'
;QNLLNNQVERLYLEDLLDKENLSPNLAILRLIIIPKAQAGVEARQILNKATTETEYKLKLDLVEAILVNKFNELSIEEIQKMLNLREADVTQTRFYQEVLERG
;
A
#
# COMPACT_ATOMS: atom_id res chain seq x y z
N GLN A 1 -11.43 28.30 -26.60
CA GLN A 1 -10.31 27.47 -26.10
C GLN A 1 -10.59 27.16 -24.64
N ASN A 2 -10.55 25.88 -24.27
CA ASN A 2 -11.18 25.32 -23.07
C ASN A 2 -10.44 25.76 -21.78
N LEU A 3 -11.12 26.55 -20.92
CA LEU A 3 -10.60 27.12 -19.67
C LEU A 3 -10.29 26.08 -18.57
N LEU A 4 -10.59 24.80 -18.82
CA LEU A 4 -10.42 23.69 -17.86
C LEU A 4 -9.03 23.04 -17.89
N ASN A 5 -8.21 23.30 -18.92
CA ASN A 5 -6.88 22.66 -19.06
C ASN A 5 -5.88 23.05 -17.95
N ASN A 6 -6.18 24.09 -17.15
CA ASN A 6 -5.32 24.56 -16.05
C ASN A 6 -5.83 24.20 -14.65
N GLN A 7 -6.91 23.40 -14.54
CA GLN A 7 -7.50 23.01 -13.24
C GLN A 7 -7.32 21.52 -12.90
N VAL A 8 -6.79 20.73 -13.84
CA VAL A 8 -6.59 19.29 -13.68
C VAL A 8 -5.16 18.94 -14.05
N GLU A 9 -4.43 18.37 -13.10
CA GLU A 9 -3.10 17.82 -13.34
C GLU A 9 -3.23 16.33 -13.68
N ARG A 10 -2.63 15.89 -14.79
CA ARG A 10 -2.56 14.48 -15.13
C ARG A 10 -1.43 13.85 -14.32
N LEU A 11 -1.76 12.79 -13.58
CA LEU A 11 -0.78 11.96 -12.89
C LEU A 11 -0.75 10.59 -13.55
N TYR A 12 0.35 10.29 -14.25
CA TYR A 12 0.64 8.94 -14.69
C TYR A 12 1.26 8.17 -13.53
N LEU A 13 0.78 6.95 -13.29
CA LEU A 13 1.32 6.15 -12.19
C LEU A 13 2.78 5.80 -12.51
N GLU A 14 3.10 5.48 -13.76
CA GLU A 14 4.44 5.10 -14.21
C GLU A 14 5.49 6.16 -13.82
N ASP A 15 5.12 7.44 -13.85
CA ASP A 15 5.98 8.57 -13.44
C ASP A 15 6.35 8.52 -11.94
N LEU A 16 5.67 7.72 -11.13
CA LEU A 16 5.98 7.55 -9.71
C LEU A 16 7.18 6.61 -9.48
N LEU A 17 7.48 5.68 -10.41
CA LEU A 17 8.54 4.69 -10.23
C LEU A 17 9.89 5.34 -9.97
N ASP A 18 10.20 6.39 -10.72
CA ASP A 18 11.50 7.07 -10.69
C ASP A 18 11.54 8.26 -9.71
N LYS A 19 10.44 8.54 -9.01
CA LYS A 19 10.35 9.69 -8.09
C LYS A 19 10.81 9.33 -6.68
N GLU A 20 11.75 10.11 -6.17
CA GLU A 20 12.14 10.10 -4.76
C GLU A 20 11.28 11.09 -3.95
N ASN A 21 11.28 10.93 -2.61
CA ASN A 21 10.62 11.86 -1.68
C ASN A 21 9.11 12.08 -1.95
N LEU A 22 8.43 11.03 -2.41
CA LEU A 22 6.98 11.05 -2.60
C LEU A 22 6.26 11.40 -1.30
N SER A 23 5.17 12.17 -1.44
CA SER A 23 4.22 12.38 -0.35
C SER A 23 3.65 11.03 0.12
N PRO A 24 3.17 10.93 1.36
CA PRO A 24 2.67 9.65 1.89
C PRO A 24 1.64 8.97 0.99
N ASN A 25 0.70 9.73 0.43
CA ASN A 25 -0.35 9.19 -0.45
C ASN A 25 0.20 8.75 -1.81
N LEU A 26 1.17 9.49 -2.38
CA LEU A 26 1.82 9.07 -3.63
C LEU A 26 2.69 7.83 -3.44
N ALA A 27 3.31 7.66 -2.28
CA ALA A 27 4.03 6.42 -1.94
C ALA A 27 3.07 5.22 -1.90
N ILE A 28 1.88 5.37 -1.32
CA ILE A 28 0.84 4.32 -1.35
C ILE A 28 0.42 4.01 -2.80
N LEU A 29 0.20 5.02 -3.64
CA LEU A 29 -0.14 4.79 -5.05
C LEU A 29 0.98 4.09 -5.82
N ARG A 30 2.24 4.39 -5.52
CA ARG A 30 3.39 3.73 -6.17
C ARG A 30 3.44 2.23 -5.89
N LEU A 31 2.92 1.76 -4.74
CA LEU A 31 2.80 0.33 -4.45
C LEU A 31 1.99 -0.43 -5.50
N ILE A 32 1.07 0.24 -6.22
CA ILE A 32 0.27 -0.38 -7.28
C ILE A 32 1.15 -0.83 -8.45
N ILE A 33 2.25 -0.14 -8.73
CA ILE A 33 3.08 -0.38 -9.93
C ILE A 33 4.51 -0.85 -9.65
N ILE A 34 5.01 -0.70 -8.42
CA ILE A 34 6.39 -1.09 -8.08
C ILE A 34 6.65 -2.61 -8.24
N PRO A 35 7.84 -3.06 -8.70
CA PRO A 35 8.12 -4.49 -8.81
C PRO A 35 8.02 -5.24 -7.47
N LYS A 36 7.61 -6.52 -7.52
CA LYS A 36 7.46 -7.41 -6.34
C LYS A 36 8.68 -7.42 -5.43
N ALA A 37 9.88 -7.43 -6.02
CA ALA A 37 11.14 -7.43 -5.28
C ALA A 37 11.33 -6.21 -4.37
N GLN A 38 10.70 -5.08 -4.70
CA GLN A 38 10.80 -3.82 -3.96
C GLN A 38 9.54 -3.51 -3.13
N ALA A 39 8.40 -4.10 -3.48
CA ALA A 39 7.10 -3.83 -2.85
C ALA A 39 7.13 -3.98 -1.32
N GLY A 40 7.77 -5.02 -0.79
CA GLY A 40 7.87 -5.21 0.67
C GLY A 40 8.69 -4.14 1.37
N VAL A 41 9.78 -3.66 0.76
CA VAL A 41 10.60 -2.59 1.31
C VAL A 41 9.81 -1.29 1.35
N GLU A 42 9.15 -0.94 0.23
CA GLU A 42 8.35 0.27 0.13
C GLU A 42 7.14 0.26 1.09
N ALA A 43 6.44 -0.87 1.17
CA ALA A 43 5.29 -1.02 2.05
C ALA A 43 5.69 -0.77 3.51
N ARG A 44 6.79 -1.35 3.97
CA ARG A 44 7.31 -1.09 5.34
C ARG A 44 7.71 0.37 5.54
N GLN A 45 8.28 1.03 4.53
CA GLN A 45 8.59 2.47 4.63
C GLN A 45 7.33 3.32 4.78
N ILE A 46 6.23 2.95 4.11
CA ILE A 46 4.94 3.63 4.23
C ILE A 46 4.37 3.45 5.64
N LEU A 47 4.41 2.23 6.17
CA LEU A 47 3.94 1.91 7.52
C LEU A 47 4.75 2.62 8.59
N ASN A 48 6.07 2.62 8.48
CA ASN A 48 6.99 3.27 9.43
C ASN A 48 6.87 4.81 9.46
N LYS A 49 6.24 5.42 8.44
CA LYS A 49 5.92 6.86 8.43
C LYS A 49 4.64 7.21 9.20
N ALA A 50 3.89 6.23 9.70
CA ALA A 50 2.75 6.50 10.57
C ALA A 50 3.22 7.05 11.92
N THR A 51 2.55 8.10 12.39
CA THR A 51 2.87 8.79 13.65
C THR A 51 1.96 8.37 14.80
N THR A 52 0.81 7.78 14.48
CA THR A 52 -0.18 7.30 15.45
C THR A 52 -0.60 5.87 15.12
N GLU A 53 -1.09 5.14 16.12
CA GLU A 53 -1.60 3.78 15.93
C GLU A 53 -2.79 3.75 14.96
N THR A 54 -3.69 4.74 15.03
CA THR A 54 -4.83 4.85 14.10
C THR A 54 -4.37 5.05 12.67
N GLU A 55 -3.38 5.93 12.45
CA GLU A 55 -2.80 6.14 11.12
C GLU A 55 -2.09 4.88 10.62
N TYR A 56 -1.39 4.17 11.51
CA TYR A 56 -0.71 2.92 11.17
C TYR A 56 -1.70 1.87 10.71
N LYS A 57 -2.80 1.64 11.45
CA LYS A 57 -3.84 0.67 11.10
C LYS A 57 -4.50 1.00 9.75
N LEU A 58 -4.84 2.28 9.52
CA LEU A 58 -5.40 2.71 8.24
C LEU A 58 -4.45 2.46 7.06
N LYS A 59 -3.16 2.78 7.22
CA LYS A 59 -2.16 2.52 6.18
C LYS A 59 -1.95 1.02 5.99
N LEU A 60 -1.96 0.24 7.06
CA LEU A 60 -1.80 -1.21 7.01
C LEU A 60 -2.94 -1.86 6.22
N ASP A 61 -4.20 -1.54 6.53
CA ASP A 61 -5.35 -2.04 5.78
C ASP A 61 -5.23 -1.72 4.27
N LEU A 62 -4.83 -0.49 3.92
CA LEU A 62 -4.65 -0.07 2.53
C LEU A 62 -3.49 -0.79 1.83
N VAL A 63 -2.36 -0.94 2.51
CA VAL A 63 -1.18 -1.63 1.99
C VAL A 63 -1.50 -3.10 1.75
N GLU A 64 -2.13 -3.78 2.71
CA GLU A 64 -2.55 -5.18 2.56
C GLU A 64 -3.51 -5.35 1.40
N ALA A 65 -4.53 -4.49 1.30
CA ALA A 65 -5.48 -4.52 0.19
C ALA A 65 -4.79 -4.35 -1.18
N ILE A 66 -3.86 -3.39 -1.31
CA ILE A 66 -3.11 -3.20 -2.57
C ILE A 66 -2.28 -4.43 -2.89
N LEU A 67 -1.53 -4.97 -1.91
CA LEU A 67 -0.61 -6.08 -2.15
C LEU A 67 -1.34 -7.38 -2.49
N VAL A 68 -2.47 -7.67 -1.84
CA VAL A 68 -3.30 -8.85 -2.15
C VAL A 68 -3.87 -8.75 -3.56
N ASN A 69 -4.39 -7.58 -3.96
CA ASN A 69 -4.94 -7.40 -5.31
C ASN A 69 -3.84 -7.38 -6.40
N LYS A 70 -2.64 -6.94 -6.05
CA LYS A 70 -1.52 -6.84 -6.98
C LYS A 70 -0.83 -8.17 -7.20
N PHE A 71 -0.64 -8.94 -6.13
CA PHE A 71 0.06 -10.21 -6.13
C PHE A 71 -0.93 -11.34 -5.84
N ASN A 72 -1.85 -11.58 -6.77
CA ASN A 72 -2.90 -12.58 -6.64
C ASN A 72 -2.36 -14.01 -6.43
N GLU A 73 -1.09 -14.24 -6.74
CA GLU A 73 -0.41 -15.51 -6.51
C GLU A 73 0.10 -15.70 -5.07
N LEU A 74 0.17 -14.62 -4.28
CA LEU A 74 0.64 -14.67 -2.91
C LEU A 74 -0.53 -14.92 -1.95
N SER A 75 -0.31 -15.80 -0.97
CA SER A 75 -1.22 -15.93 0.15
C SER A 75 -1.13 -14.71 1.05
N ILE A 76 -2.18 -14.50 1.85
CA ILE A 76 -2.21 -13.41 2.83
C ILE A 76 -1.06 -13.55 3.83
N GLU A 77 -0.73 -14.78 4.24
CA GLU A 77 0.42 -15.06 5.11
C GLU A 77 1.76 -14.66 4.46
N GLU A 78 1.91 -14.86 3.14
CA GLU A 78 3.09 -14.44 2.40
C GLU A 78 3.19 -12.91 2.30
N ILE A 79 2.05 -12.21 2.14
CA ILE A 79 2.00 -10.74 2.22
C ILE A 79 2.41 -10.25 3.61
N GLN A 80 1.97 -10.89 4.67
CA GLN A 80 2.33 -10.50 6.05
C GLN A 80 3.81 -10.70 6.34
N LYS A 81 4.37 -11.83 5.89
CA LYS A 81 5.82 -12.08 5.96
C LYS A 81 6.58 -11.03 5.17
N MET A 82 6.08 -10.62 4.00
CA MET A 82 6.67 -9.52 3.22
C MET A 82 6.65 -8.19 4.01
N LEU A 83 5.63 -7.95 4.83
CA LEU A 83 5.52 -6.75 5.67
C LEU A 83 6.30 -6.84 7.00
N ASN A 84 6.90 -7.98 7.32
CA ASN A 84 7.56 -8.25 8.61
C ASN A 84 6.64 -8.04 9.82
N LEU A 85 5.34 -8.32 9.68
CA LEU A 85 4.38 -8.21 10.78
C LEU A 85 4.50 -9.41 11.72
N ARG A 86 4.33 -9.18 13.03
CA ARG A 86 4.18 -10.29 14.00
C ARG A 86 2.74 -10.81 13.92
N GLU A 87 2.51 -12.07 14.28
CA GLU A 87 1.17 -12.69 14.28
C GLU A 87 0.13 -11.89 15.09
N ALA A 88 0.55 -11.23 16.18
CA ALA A 88 -0.31 -10.39 17.00
C ALA A 88 -0.69 -9.05 16.34
N ASP A 89 0.14 -8.53 15.43
CA ASP A 89 -0.14 -7.29 14.68
C ASP A 89 -1.12 -7.57 13.53
N VAL A 90 -1.00 -8.77 12.95
CA VAL A 90 -1.78 -9.26 11.80
C VAL A 90 -3.26 -9.49 12.15
N THR A 91 -3.52 -10.21 13.23
CA THR A 91 -4.91 -10.61 13.60
C THR A 91 -5.81 -9.43 13.97
N GLN A 92 -5.22 -8.24 14.16
CA GLN A 92 -5.92 -7.00 14.47
C GLN A 92 -6.32 -6.19 13.24
N THR A 93 -5.81 -6.51 12.04
CA THR A 93 -6.19 -5.74 10.85
C THR A 93 -7.61 -6.12 10.44
N ARG A 94 -8.41 -5.11 10.13
CA ARG A 94 -9.80 -5.31 9.73
C ARG A 94 -9.85 -6.07 8.41
N PHE A 95 -8.92 -5.75 7.50
CA PHE A 95 -8.81 -6.42 6.22
C PHE A 95 -8.57 -7.93 6.37
N TYR A 96 -7.66 -8.35 7.25
CA TYR A 96 -7.39 -9.78 7.49
C TYR A 96 -8.64 -10.54 7.96
N GLN A 97 -9.38 -9.96 8.91
CA GLN A 97 -10.62 -10.54 9.43
C GLN A 97 -11.69 -10.67 8.32
N GLU A 98 -11.85 -9.63 7.51
CA GLU A 98 -12.83 -9.64 6.40
C GLU A 98 -12.49 -10.69 5.32
N VAL A 99 -11.21 -10.96 5.06
CA VAL A 99 -10.83 -11.99 4.09
C VAL A 99 -11.00 -13.39 4.67
N LEU A 100 -10.70 -13.60 5.96
CA LEU A 100 -10.96 -14.88 6.63
C LEU A 100 -12.44 -15.23 6.68
N GLU A 101 -13.33 -14.27 6.92
CA GLU A 101 -14.77 -14.49 6.96
C GLU A 101 -15.39 -14.83 5.59
N ARG A 102 -14.69 -14.51 4.50
CA ARG A 102 -15.13 -14.75 3.12
C ARG A 102 -14.60 -16.05 2.51
N GLY A 103 -13.60 -16.69 3.13
CA GLY A 103 -13.01 -17.97 2.70
C GLY A 103 -13.70 -19.16 3.34
#